data_AF-A0A1M4YFF9-F1
#
_entry.id   AF-A0A1M4YFF9-F1
#
_cell.length_a   1.000
_cell.length_b   1.000
_cell.length_c   1.000
_cell.angle_alpha   90.00
_cell.angle_beta   90.00
_cell.angle_gamma   90.00
#
_symmetry.space_group_name_H-M   'P 1'
#
loop_
_entity.id
_entity.type
_entity.pdbx_description
1 polymer ?
#
loop_
_entity_poly.entity_id
_entity_poly.type
_entity_poly.pdbx_seq_one_letter_code
_entity_poly.pdbx_strand_id
1 'polypeptide(L)'
;MEHRGEIIKNAIYQSGMPISAIAKQMGKSRRWFYQMFEQKNVTIDTILIIGKIIHHDFTQEIKEMYPKIVHEPPQEYPEEETVDYWKMKYILLLEEYNALLKQNKTNPTTR
;
A
#
# COMPACT_ATOMS: atom_id res chain seq x y z
N MET A 1 19.73 4.49 -12.75
CA MET A 1 18.36 4.12 -13.16
C MET A 1 18.35 2.62 -13.39
N GLU A 2 17.51 1.89 -12.68
CA GLU A 2 17.38 0.43 -12.82
C GLU A 2 16.79 0.08 -14.19
N HIS A 3 17.40 -0.85 -14.92
CA HIS A 3 16.93 -1.28 -16.24
C HIS A 3 15.82 -2.34 -16.09
N ARG A 4 14.57 -1.90 -15.96
CA ARG A 4 13.43 -2.79 -15.65
C ARG A 4 13.22 -3.90 -16.66
N GLY A 5 13.43 -3.62 -17.95
CA GLY A 5 13.34 -4.65 -18.98
C GLY A 5 14.32 -5.80 -18.78
N GLU A 6 15.50 -5.53 -18.21
CA GLU A 6 16.54 -6.54 -17.99
C GLU A 6 16.23 -7.36 -16.73
N ILE A 7 15.71 -6.73 -15.67
CA ILE A 7 15.22 -7.40 -14.47
C ILE A 7 14.12 -8.40 -14.83
N ILE A 8 13.12 -7.96 -15.61
CA ILE A 8 12.02 -8.82 -16.05
C ILE A 8 12.55 -9.98 -16.91
N LYS A 9 13.50 -9.70 -17.81
CA LYS A 9 14.13 -10.73 -18.65
C LYS A 9 14.73 -11.84 -17.79
N ASN A 10 15.54 -11.48 -16.80
CA ASN A 10 16.21 -12.43 -15.92
C ASN A 10 15.19 -13.24 -15.10
N ALA A 11 14.17 -12.60 -14.53
CA ALA A 11 13.11 -13.29 -13.80
C ALA A 11 12.33 -14.29 -14.68
N ILE A 12 12.00 -13.93 -15.93
CA ILE A 12 11.34 -14.84 -16.87
C ILE A 12 12.22 -16.05 -17.15
N TYR A 13 13.52 -15.87 -17.41
CA TYR A 13 14.42 -17.00 -17.64
C TYR A 13 14.57 -17.90 -16.41
N GLN A 14 14.64 -17.32 -15.20
CA GLN A 14 14.70 -18.07 -13.95
C GLN A 14 13.42 -18.85 -13.65
N SER A 15 12.26 -18.32 -14.05
CA SER A 15 10.98 -19.02 -13.90
C SER A 15 10.86 -20.30 -14.72
N GLY A 16 11.72 -20.49 -15.74
CA GLY A 16 11.66 -21.62 -16.67
C GLY A 16 10.45 -21.58 -17.63
N MET A 17 9.59 -20.56 -17.55
CA MET A 17 8.43 -20.45 -18.40
C MET A 17 8.81 -19.96 -19.81
N PRO A 18 8.33 -20.62 -20.88
CA PRO A 18 8.63 -20.16 -22.23
C PRO A 18 7.94 -18.82 -22.51
N ILE A 19 8.69 -17.87 -23.08
CA ILE A 19 8.20 -16.53 -23.45
C ILE A 19 6.94 -16.59 -24.32
N SER A 20 6.80 -17.63 -25.16
CA SER A 20 5.59 -17.85 -25.97
C SER A 20 4.33 -18.07 -25.13
N ALA A 21 4.43 -18.76 -23.99
CA ALA A 21 3.30 -18.99 -23.09
C ALA A 21 2.89 -17.69 -22.39
N ILE A 22 3.86 -16.94 -21.87
CA ILE A 22 3.62 -15.63 -21.23
C ILE A 22 2.99 -14.66 -22.24
N ALA A 23 3.54 -14.61 -23.46
CA ALA A 23 3.02 -13.76 -24.53
C ALA A 23 1.58 -14.09 -24.89
N LYS A 24 1.23 -15.39 -24.97
CA LYS A 24 -0.15 -15.83 -25.20
C LYS A 24 -1.08 -15.40 -24.07
N GLN A 25 -0.66 -15.53 -22.81
CA GLN A 25 -1.46 -15.14 -21.65
C GLN A 25 -1.66 -13.62 -21.55
N MET A 26 -0.68 -12.83 -21.99
CA MET A 26 -0.79 -11.35 -22.04
C MET A 26 -1.46 -10.81 -23.32
N GLY A 27 -1.79 -11.67 -24.29
CA GLY A 27 -2.30 -11.23 -25.59
C GLY A 27 -1.30 -10.36 -26.37
N LYS A 28 0.01 -10.62 -26.21
CA LYS A 28 1.11 -9.90 -26.87
C LYS A 28 1.90 -10.81 -27.78
N SER A 29 2.71 -10.22 -28.67
CA SER A 29 3.64 -10.98 -29.52
C SER A 29 4.95 -11.25 -28.78
N ARG A 30 5.68 -12.31 -29.17
CA ARG A 30 7.05 -12.55 -28.67
C ARG A 30 7.99 -11.37 -28.94
N ARG A 31 7.82 -10.71 -30.09
CA ARG A 31 8.57 -9.50 -30.47
C ARG A 31 8.38 -8.37 -29.46
N TRP A 32 7.16 -8.20 -28.94
CA TRP A 32 6.86 -7.20 -27.93
C TRP A 32 7.71 -7.44 -26.65
N PHE A 33 7.89 -8.69 -26.22
CA PHE A 33 8.76 -9.01 -25.09
C PHE A 33 10.22 -8.66 -25.37
N TYR A 34 10.75 -9.05 -26.54
CA TYR A 34 12.12 -8.72 -26.89
C TYR A 34 12.35 -7.20 -26.95
N GLN A 35 11.39 -6.43 -27.45
CA GLN A 35 11.46 -4.97 -27.44
C GLN A 35 11.37 -4.40 -26.02
N MET A 36 10.49 -4.98 -25.18
CA MET A 36 10.32 -4.56 -23.79
C MET A 36 11.57 -4.86 -22.94
N PHE A 37 12.31 -5.94 -23.23
CA PHE A 37 13.56 -6.24 -22.53
C PHE A 37 14.63 -5.16 -22.71
N GLU A 38 14.61 -4.44 -23.82
CA GLU A 38 15.53 -3.31 -24.12
C GLU A 38 15.04 -1.98 -23.51
N GLN A 39 13.87 -1.95 -22.87
CA GLN A 39 13.32 -0.73 -22.27
C GLN A 39 13.83 -0.56 -20.83
N LYS A 40 14.50 0.58 -20.59
CA LYS A 40 14.91 0.99 -19.24
C LYS A 40 13.74 1.14 -18.29
N ASN A 41 12.65 1.74 -18.79
CA ASN A 41 11.43 2.00 -18.01
C ASN A 41 10.30 1.13 -18.54
N VAL A 42 9.82 0.23 -17.69
CA VAL A 42 8.60 -0.56 -17.89
C VAL A 42 7.58 -0.14 -16.84
N THR A 43 6.31 -0.04 -17.23
CA THR A 43 5.24 0.39 -16.32
C THR A 43 5.03 -0.63 -15.20
N ILE A 44 4.66 -0.15 -14.02
CA ILE A 44 4.42 -1.00 -12.83
C ILE A 44 3.32 -2.02 -13.12
N ASP A 45 2.25 -1.63 -13.83
CA ASP A 45 1.18 -2.56 -14.21
C ASP A 45 1.69 -3.75 -15.03
N THR A 46 2.58 -3.49 -15.99
CA THR A 46 3.18 -4.54 -16.81
C THR A 46 4.02 -5.49 -15.96
N ILE A 47 4.82 -4.94 -15.06
CA ILE A 47 5.65 -5.71 -14.13
C ILE A 47 4.78 -6.60 -13.24
N LEU A 48 3.71 -6.05 -12.66
CA LEU A 48 2.78 -6.79 -11.80
C LEU A 48 2.07 -7.92 -12.54
N ILE A 49 1.64 -7.68 -13.78
CA ILE A 49 1.02 -8.73 -14.60
C ILE A 49 2.02 -9.85 -14.88
N ILE A 50 3.25 -9.52 -15.28
CA ILE A 50 4.29 -10.52 -15.54
C ILE A 50 4.62 -11.29 -14.26
N GLY A 51 4.81 -10.61 -13.13
CA GLY A 51 5.11 -11.22 -11.83
C GLY A 51 4.03 -12.20 -11.39
N LYS A 52 2.76 -11.87 -11.61
CA LYS A 52 1.64 -12.80 -11.37
C LYS A 52 1.71 -14.04 -12.27
N ILE A 53 2.10 -13.89 -13.54
CA ILE A 53 2.18 -15.01 -14.49
C ILE A 53 3.34 -15.96 -14.14
N ILE A 54 4.50 -15.42 -13.78
CA ILE A 54 5.71 -16.21 -13.49
C ILE A 54 5.89 -16.54 -12.01
N HIS A 55 4.94 -16.14 -11.15
CA HIS A 55 4.99 -16.27 -9.70
C HIS A 55 6.26 -15.65 -9.07
N HIS A 56 6.66 -14.48 -9.58
CA HIS A 56 7.82 -13.72 -9.10
C HIS A 56 7.38 -12.42 -8.46
N ASP A 57 7.97 -12.10 -7.31
CA ASP A 57 7.78 -10.83 -6.62
C ASP A 57 8.93 -9.86 -6.95
N PHE A 58 8.60 -8.80 -7.68
CA PHE A 58 9.55 -7.79 -8.12
C PHE A 58 9.89 -6.71 -7.08
N THR A 59 9.29 -6.76 -5.88
CA THR A 59 9.49 -5.73 -4.84
C THR A 59 10.94 -5.57 -4.41
N GLN A 60 11.74 -6.63 -4.45
CA GLN A 60 13.16 -6.60 -4.04
C GLN A 60 14.09 -6.03 -5.12
N GLU A 61 13.70 -6.10 -6.39
CA GLU A 61 14.55 -5.62 -7.50
C GLU A 61 14.15 -4.23 -8.00
N ILE A 62 12.93 -3.77 -7.72
CA ILE A 62 12.39 -2.52 -8.25
C ILE A 62 12.02 -1.58 -7.11
N LYS A 63 12.84 -0.54 -6.92
CA LYS A 63 12.69 0.38 -5.77
C LYS A 63 11.34 1.10 -5.69
N GLU A 64 10.71 1.37 -6.82
CA GLU A 64 9.41 2.03 -6.86
C GLU A 64 8.25 1.12 -6.46
N MET A 65 8.48 -0.20 -6.37
CA MET A 65 7.50 -1.18 -5.88
C MET A 65 7.58 -1.39 -4.38
N TYR A 66 8.64 -0.92 -3.70
CA TYR A 66 8.59 -0.88 -2.25
C TYR A 66 7.33 -0.12 -1.85
N PRO A 67 6.50 -0.67 -0.95
CA PRO A 67 5.51 0.18 -0.30
C PRO A 67 6.31 1.38 0.18
N LYS A 68 5.91 2.57 -0.23
CA LYS A 68 6.37 3.78 0.45
C LYS A 68 5.86 3.60 1.87
N ILE A 69 6.65 2.91 2.69
CA ILE A 69 6.66 3.14 4.11
C ILE A 69 7.10 4.59 4.12
N VAL A 70 6.11 5.48 4.12
CA VAL A 70 6.30 6.81 4.64
C VAL A 70 6.74 6.48 6.05
N HIS A 71 8.05 6.40 6.27
CA HIS A 71 8.59 6.77 7.55
C HIS A 71 8.13 8.21 7.69
N GLU A 72 6.92 8.36 8.22
CA GLU A 72 6.58 9.52 8.99
C GLU A 72 7.81 9.70 9.89
N PRO A 73 8.59 10.78 9.72
CA PRO A 73 9.73 11.03 10.60
C PRO A 73 9.22 10.79 12.01
N PRO A 74 9.95 10.09 12.90
CA PRO A 74 9.44 9.78 14.23
C PRO A 74 8.81 11.04 14.77
N GLN A 75 7.48 11.08 14.79
CA GLN A 75 6.81 12.24 15.31
C GLN A 75 7.19 12.18 16.76
N GLU A 76 8.04 13.11 17.19
CA GLU A 76 8.07 13.55 18.57
C GLU A 76 6.69 14.14 18.83
N TYR A 77 5.70 13.25 18.97
CA TYR A 77 4.45 13.57 19.61
C TYR A 77 4.85 14.01 21.01
N PRO A 78 4.47 15.22 21.44
CA PRO A 78 4.60 15.58 22.83
C PRO A 78 4.05 14.43 23.67
N GLU A 79 4.83 13.92 24.62
CA GLU A 79 4.45 12.78 25.49
C GLU A 79 3.10 12.99 26.20
N GLU A 80 2.58 14.22 26.17
CA GLU A 80 1.27 14.62 26.70
C GLU A 80 0.07 14.05 25.91
N GLU A 81 0.23 13.58 24.67
CA GLU A 81 -0.85 13.03 23.84
C GLU A 81 -0.86 11.49 23.77
N THR A 82 -0.58 10.82 24.89
CA THR A 82 -0.75 9.36 24.95
C THR A 82 -2.19 8.97 24.63
N VAL A 83 -2.37 7.77 24.10
CA VAL A 83 -3.69 7.15 23.88
C VAL A 83 -4.56 7.22 25.15
N ASP A 84 -3.94 7.15 26.32
CA ASP A 84 -4.64 7.22 27.60
C ASP A 84 -5.09 8.64 27.96
N TYR A 85 -4.35 9.69 27.56
CA TYR A 85 -4.82 11.08 27.66
C TYR A 85 -6.12 11.29 26.88
N TRP A 86 -6.16 10.83 25.63
CA TRP A 86 -7.33 10.97 24.78
C TRP A 86 -8.51 10.12 25.25
N LYS A 87 -8.26 8.90 25.76
CA LYS A 87 -9.29 8.09 26.43
C LYS A 87 -9.87 8.81 27.64
N MET A 88 -9.02 9.40 28.49
CA MET A 88 -9.46 10.11 29.69
C MET A 88 -10.32 11.32 29.32
N LYS A 89 -9.87 12.12 28.35
CA LYS A 89 -10.61 13.28 27.84
C LYS A 89 -11.99 12.89 27.28
N TYR A 90 -12.06 11.78 26.56
CA TYR A 90 -13.32 11.25 26.03
C TYR A 90 -14.27 10.78 27.15
N ILE A 91 -13.74 10.07 28.15
CA ILE A 91 -14.53 9.61 29.30
C ILE A 91 -15.13 10.81 30.05
N LEU A 92 -14.32 11.82 30.36
CA LEU A 92 -14.78 13.02 31.08
C LEU A 92 -15.90 13.74 30.31
N LEU A 93 -15.75 13.89 29.00
CA LEU A 93 -16.77 14.50 28.14
C LEU A 93 -18.11 13.73 28.22
N LEU A 94 -18.06 12.40 28.18
CA LEU A 94 -19.26 11.56 28.30
C LEU A 94 -19.92 11.68 29.67
N GLU A 95 -19.13 11.78 30.74
CA GLU A 95 -19.64 11.97 32.10
C GLU A 95 -20.34 13.31 32.25
N GLU A 96 -19.74 14.40 31.78
CA GLU A 96 -20.34 15.74 31.79
C GLU A 96 -21.64 15.77 30.97
N TYR A 97 -21.63 15.19 29.78
CA TYR A 97 -22.82 15.10 28.94
C TYR A 97 -23.96 14.33 29.63
N ASN A 98 -23.64 13.19 30.24
CA ASN A 98 -24.61 12.40 31.00
C ASN A 98 -25.14 13.14 32.23
N ALA A 99 -24.30 13.94 32.90
CA ALA A 99 -24.72 14.77 34.02
C ALA A 99 -25.72 15.85 33.57
N LEU A 100 -25.45 16.53 32.44
CA LEU A 100 -26.37 17.51 31.84
C LEU A 100 -27.70 16.87 31.44
N LEU A 101 -27.68 15.68 30.81
CA LEU A 101 -28.90 14.94 30.49
C LEU A 101 -29.72 14.59 31.73
N LYS A 102 -29.06 14.22 32.84
CA LYS A 102 -29.74 13.94 34.11
C LYS A 102 -30.34 15.20 34.72
N GLN A 103 -29.62 16.31 34.74
CA GLN A 103 -30.12 17.60 35.25
C GLN A 103 -31.35 18.08 34.45
N ASN A 104 -31.33 17.93 33.13
CA ASN A 104 -32.49 18.27 32.28
C ASN A 104 -33.70 17.35 32.52
N LYS A 105 -33.49 16.09 32.93
CA LYS A 105 -34.57 15.18 33.29
C LYS A 105 -35.15 15.45 34.68
N THR A 106 -34.35 15.96 35.61
CA THR A 106 -34.77 16.25 37.00
C THR A 106 -35.36 17.64 37.20
N ASN A 107 -35.20 18.55 36.23
CA ASN A 107 -35.92 19.82 36.18
C ASN A 107 -37.14 19.67 35.27
N PRO A 108 -38.30 19.17 35.74
CA PRO A 108 -39.52 19.31 34.97
C PRO A 108 -39.74 20.81 34.80
N THR A 109 -39.84 21.24 33.55
CA THR A 109 -40.17 22.62 33.22
C THR A 109 -41.50 22.95 33.89
N THR A 110 -41.46 23.71 34.98
CA THR A 110 -42.65 24.39 35.49
C THR A 110 -43.02 25.46 34.48
N ARG A 111 -43.96 25.12 33.59
CA ARG A 111 -44.83 26.08 32.92
C ARG A 111 -46.19 25.45 32.68
#